data_AF-A0A8K0DB82-F1
#
_entry.id   AF-A0A8K0DB82-F1
#
_cell.length_a   1.000
_cell.length_b   1.000
_cell.length_c   1.000
_cell.angle_alpha   90.00
_cell.angle_beta   90.00
_cell.angle_gamma   90.00
#
_symmetry.space_group_name_H-M   'P 1'
#
loop_
_entity.id
_entity.type
_entity.pdbx_description
1 polymer ?
#
loop_
_entity_poly.entity_id
_entity_poly.type
_entity_poly.pdbx_seq_one_letter_code
_entity_poly.pdbx_strand_id
1 'polypeptide(L)'
;MMKELMAKIREMKKGQKEYYEHILKLKQENKNLKKKIDELRNRMEIIEKDKKKNNIVLSGLPVDPKNVVKVKEEMEKFFKEELNTDTKIKDTRRIGDLKYVVKMKTITDKREIMKNKCKLRQVKNKIVYINEELTEKERKIQKIVKETAAEEIKKDNKVRIGHMKLNINGEYWK
;
A
#
# COMPACT_ATOMS: atom_id res chain seq x y z
N MET A 1 55.14 -30.86 -30.11
CA MET A 1 54.14 -30.03 -30.83
C MET A 1 52.72 -30.64 -30.86
N MET A 2 52.44 -31.74 -31.60
CA MET A 2 51.05 -32.23 -31.75
C MET A 2 50.46 -32.86 -30.46
N LYS A 3 51.29 -33.55 -29.66
CA LYS A 3 50.88 -34.11 -28.35
C LYS A 3 50.57 -33.02 -27.30
N GLU A 4 51.34 -31.94 -27.28
CA GLU A 4 51.11 -30.79 -26.38
C GLU A 4 49.83 -30.03 -26.74
N LEU A 5 49.55 -29.89 -28.04
CA LEU A 5 48.31 -29.30 -28.53
C LEU A 5 47.09 -30.12 -28.08
N MET A 6 47.14 -31.45 -28.19
CA MET A 6 46.05 -32.32 -27.72
C MET A 6 45.86 -32.25 -26.19
N ALA A 7 46.94 -32.14 -25.41
CA ALA A 7 46.86 -31.97 -23.96
C ALA A 7 46.15 -30.66 -23.58
N LYS A 8 46.54 -29.53 -24.21
CA LYS A 8 45.87 -28.25 -24.02
C LYS A 8 44.39 -28.28 -24.41
N ILE A 9 44.03 -28.95 -25.51
CA ILE A 9 42.62 -29.12 -25.91
C ILE A 9 41.82 -29.89 -24.86
N ARG A 10 42.40 -30.94 -24.24
CA ARG A 10 41.73 -31.70 -23.17
C ARG A 10 41.52 -30.84 -21.92
N GLU A 11 42.53 -30.08 -21.51
CA GLU A 11 42.41 -29.16 -20.37
C GLU A 11 41.36 -28.08 -20.62
N MET A 12 41.35 -27.46 -21.80
CA MET A 12 40.32 -26.48 -22.18
C MET A 12 38.92 -27.09 -22.16
N LYS A 13 38.73 -28.32 -22.68
CA LYS A 13 37.44 -29.02 -22.63
C LYS A 13 37.00 -29.31 -21.20
N LYS A 14 37.93 -29.69 -20.32
CA LYS A 14 37.65 -29.92 -18.90
C LYS A 14 37.24 -28.62 -18.21
N GLY A 15 37.98 -27.53 -18.41
CA GLY A 15 37.65 -26.22 -17.88
C GLY A 15 36.31 -25.68 -18.39
N GLN A 16 35.99 -25.88 -19.67
CA GLN A 16 34.68 -25.53 -20.24
C GLN A 16 33.53 -26.30 -19.57
N LYS A 17 33.73 -27.59 -19.29
CA LYS A 17 32.73 -28.41 -18.61
C LYS A 17 32.49 -27.94 -17.18
N GLU A 18 33.56 -27.73 -16.42
CA GLU A 18 33.48 -27.21 -15.04
C GLU A 18 32.82 -25.82 -15.00
N TYR A 19 33.17 -24.95 -15.94
CA TYR A 19 32.55 -23.63 -16.08
C TYR A 19 31.05 -23.73 -16.39
N TYR A 20 30.65 -24.64 -17.28
CA TYR A 20 29.24 -24.87 -17.61
C TYR A 20 28.44 -25.39 -16.41
N GLU A 21 29.01 -26.34 -15.66
CA GLU A 21 28.41 -26.85 -14.42
C GLU A 21 28.23 -25.74 -13.38
N HIS A 22 29.22 -24.86 -13.23
CA HIS A 22 29.14 -23.71 -12.33
C HIS A 22 28.05 -22.72 -12.74
N ILE A 23 27.93 -22.40 -14.04
CA ILE A 23 26.84 -21.55 -14.55
C ILE A 23 25.46 -22.17 -14.25
N LEU A 24 25.31 -23.48 -14.43
CA LEU A 24 24.04 -24.16 -14.14
C LEU A 24 23.68 -24.06 -12.66
N LYS A 25 24.63 -24.27 -11.75
CA LYS A 25 24.44 -24.09 -10.31
C LYS A 25 24.03 -22.65 -9.98
N LEU A 26 24.77 -21.65 -10.49
CA LEU A 26 24.44 -20.24 -10.28
C LEU A 26 23.06 -19.86 -10.81
N LYS A 27 22.64 -20.40 -11.96
CA LYS A 27 21.28 -20.17 -12.49
C LYS A 27 20.22 -20.76 -11.57
N GLN A 28 20.45 -21.97 -11.04
CA GLN A 28 19.52 -22.62 -10.13
C GLN A 28 19.44 -21.88 -8.78
N GLU A 29 20.58 -21.47 -8.22
CA GLU A 29 20.64 -20.66 -7.00
C GLU A 29 19.93 -19.32 -7.19
N ASN A 30 20.18 -18.62 -8.30
CA ASN A 30 19.49 -17.38 -8.62
C ASN A 30 17.96 -17.57 -8.73
N LYS A 31 17.49 -18.66 -9.32
CA LYS A 31 16.05 -18.98 -9.38
C LYS A 31 15.49 -19.19 -7.98
N ASN A 32 16.19 -19.92 -7.12
CA ASN A 32 15.79 -20.17 -5.74
C ASN A 32 15.78 -18.88 -4.90
N LEU A 33 16.78 -18.02 -5.05
CA LEU A 33 16.87 -16.74 -4.36
C LEU A 33 15.74 -15.80 -4.78
N LYS A 34 15.44 -15.69 -6.08
CA LYS A 34 14.30 -14.91 -6.58
C LYS A 34 12.99 -15.36 -5.93
N LYS A 35 12.74 -16.67 -5.89
CA LYS A 35 11.55 -17.24 -5.23
C LYS A 35 11.47 -16.85 -3.75
N LYS A 36 12.57 -17.00 -3.00
CA LYS A 36 12.64 -16.61 -1.57
C LYS A 36 12.38 -15.12 -1.37
N ILE A 37 12.94 -14.26 -2.23
CA ILE A 37 12.71 -12.82 -2.17
C ILE A 37 11.22 -12.49 -2.37
N ASP A 38 10.56 -13.14 -3.33
CA ASP A 38 9.14 -12.91 -3.59
C ASP A 38 8.25 -13.41 -2.43
N GLU A 39 8.59 -14.56 -1.82
CA GLU A 39 7.93 -15.04 -0.61
C GLU A 39 8.09 -14.07 0.57
N LEU A 40 9.29 -13.53 0.78
CA LEU A 40 9.55 -12.54 1.83
C LEU A 40 8.78 -11.24 1.58
N ARG A 41 8.75 -10.76 0.33
CA ARG A 41 7.96 -9.57 -0.05
C ARG A 41 6.48 -9.77 0.24
N ASN A 42 5.93 -10.94 -0.10
CA ASN A 42 4.52 -11.25 0.18
C ASN A 42 4.23 -11.32 1.69
N ARG A 43 5.14 -11.91 2.49
CA ARG A 43 5.00 -11.92 3.96
C ARG A 43 5.07 -10.50 4.55
N MET A 44 6.00 -9.69 4.06
CA MET A 44 6.14 -8.30 4.52
C MET A 44 4.88 -7.48 4.22
N GLU A 45 4.28 -7.67 3.05
CA GLU A 45 3.02 -7.04 2.66
C GLU A 45 1.86 -7.39 3.60
N ILE A 46 1.75 -8.67 4.00
CA ILE A 46 0.73 -9.12 4.96
C ILE A 46 0.94 -8.43 6.32
N ILE A 47 2.18 -8.41 6.81
CA ILE A 47 2.53 -7.77 8.09
C ILE A 47 2.23 -6.27 8.06
N GLU A 48 2.58 -5.58 6.96
CA GLU A 48 2.26 -4.17 6.80
C GLU A 48 0.75 -3.91 6.80
N LYS A 49 -0.02 -4.74 6.08
CA LYS A 49 -1.47 -4.63 6.02
C LYS A 49 -2.09 -4.78 7.40
N ASP A 50 -1.66 -5.76 8.18
CA ASP A 50 -2.14 -5.96 9.55
C ASP A 50 -1.80 -4.78 10.46
N LYS A 51 -0.60 -4.22 10.34
CA LYS A 51 -0.18 -3.03 11.10
C LYS A 51 -1.03 -1.79 10.77
N LYS A 52 -1.46 -1.67 9.51
CA LYS A 52 -2.25 -0.53 8.98
C LYS A 52 -3.75 -0.77 9.01
N LYS A 53 -4.23 -1.96 9.37
CA LYS A 53 -5.64 -2.35 9.23
C LYS A 53 -6.60 -1.40 9.93
N ASN A 54 -6.21 -0.88 11.09
CA ASN A 54 -7.01 0.03 11.92
C ASN A 54 -6.67 1.51 11.68
N ASN A 55 -5.81 1.80 10.71
CA ASN A 55 -5.32 3.15 10.49
C ASN A 55 -6.14 3.87 9.40
N ILE A 56 -6.32 5.16 9.62
CA ILE A 56 -6.86 6.10 8.65
C ILE A 56 -5.87 7.25 8.45
N VAL A 57 -5.95 7.88 7.29
CA VAL A 57 -5.24 9.12 6.97
C VAL A 57 -6.26 10.25 6.99
N LEU A 58 -6.09 11.16 7.94
CA LEU A 58 -6.88 12.39 8.08
C LEU A 58 -6.08 13.55 7.50
N SER A 59 -6.69 14.35 6.63
CA SER A 59 -6.06 15.52 5.99
C SER A 59 -6.98 16.74 6.09
N GLY A 60 -6.41 17.92 6.37
CA GLY A 60 -7.12 19.20 6.37
C GLY A 60 -7.75 19.61 7.71
N LEU A 61 -7.51 18.86 8.80
CA LEU A 61 -7.96 19.24 10.14
C LEU A 61 -6.88 20.10 10.83
N PRO A 62 -7.14 21.39 11.12
CA PRO A 62 -6.25 22.23 11.90
C PRO A 62 -6.33 21.82 13.38
N VAL A 63 -5.23 21.26 13.87
CA VAL A 63 -5.05 20.82 15.26
C VAL A 63 -3.69 21.33 15.71
N ASP A 64 -3.60 21.88 16.92
CA ASP A 64 -2.33 22.33 17.49
C ASP A 64 -1.41 21.12 17.77
N PRO A 65 -0.25 21.00 17.09
CA PRO A 65 0.62 19.84 17.24
C PRO A 65 1.38 19.80 18.57
N LYS A 66 1.35 20.87 19.38
CA LYS A 66 2.18 20.98 20.60
C LYS A 66 1.81 19.96 21.68
N ASN A 67 0.59 19.41 21.67
CA ASN A 67 0.15 18.43 22.66
C ASN A 67 -0.60 17.26 22.03
N VAL A 68 0.04 16.09 22.01
CA VAL A 68 -0.51 14.86 21.41
C VAL A 68 -1.81 14.39 22.08
N VAL A 69 -1.98 14.60 23.39
CA VAL A 69 -3.22 14.23 24.09
C VAL A 69 -4.38 15.08 23.59
N LYS A 70 -4.17 16.41 23.51
CA LYS A 70 -5.16 17.33 22.94
C LYS A 70 -5.47 17.02 21.48
N VAL A 71 -4.46 16.63 20.69
CA VAL A 71 -4.66 16.20 19.30
C VAL A 71 -5.65 15.03 19.20
N LYS A 72 -5.52 14.03 20.06
CA LYS A 72 -6.44 12.87 20.09
C LYS A 72 -7.85 13.31 20.46
N GLU A 73 -7.99 14.10 21.52
CA GLU A 73 -9.29 14.58 22.00
C GLU A 73 -10.00 15.46 20.95
N GLU A 74 -9.29 16.36 20.29
CA GLU A 74 -9.84 17.20 19.22
C GLU A 74 -10.29 16.36 18.01
N MET A 75 -9.53 15.32 17.63
CA MET A 75 -9.92 14.41 16.55
C MET A 75 -11.13 13.54 16.93
N GLU A 76 -11.19 13.00 18.16
CA GLU A 76 -12.35 12.25 18.65
C GLU A 76 -13.61 13.14 18.68
N LYS A 77 -13.47 14.37 19.18
CA LYS A 77 -14.55 15.37 19.20
C LYS A 77 -15.03 15.68 17.77
N PHE A 78 -14.11 15.90 16.84
CA PHE A 78 -14.44 16.10 15.44
C PHE A 78 -15.22 14.92 14.84
N PHE A 79 -14.82 13.67 15.11
CA PHE A 79 -15.56 12.50 14.64
C PHE A 79 -16.96 12.41 15.26
N LYS A 80 -17.11 12.78 16.53
CA LYS A 80 -18.40 12.80 17.20
C LYS A 80 -19.33 13.87 16.61
N GLU A 81 -18.83 15.09 16.42
CA GLU A 81 -19.63 16.23 15.96
C GLU A 81 -19.97 16.12 14.47
N GLU A 82 -19.00 15.83 13.61
CA GLU A 82 -19.19 15.91 12.15
C GLU A 82 -19.60 14.58 11.52
N LEU A 83 -19.23 13.43 12.14
CA LEU A 83 -19.56 12.11 11.62
C LEU A 83 -20.67 11.40 12.41
N ASN A 84 -20.99 11.89 13.62
CA ASN A 84 -21.86 11.23 14.59
C ASN A 84 -21.38 9.82 14.92
N THR A 85 -20.09 9.67 15.18
CA THR A 85 -19.44 8.40 15.54
C THR A 85 -18.65 8.55 16.84
N ASP A 86 -18.99 7.78 17.87
CA ASP A 86 -18.24 7.74 19.13
C ASP A 86 -17.13 6.70 19.02
N THR A 87 -15.93 7.15 18.66
CA THR A 87 -14.80 6.26 18.35
C THR A 87 -13.59 6.61 19.21
N LYS A 88 -12.76 5.60 19.48
CA LYS A 88 -11.55 5.76 20.30
C LYS A 88 -10.28 5.66 19.47
N ILE A 89 -9.39 6.63 19.65
CA ILE A 89 -8.10 6.71 19.00
C ILE A 89 -7.03 6.09 19.91
N LYS A 90 -6.32 5.09 19.39
CA LYS A 90 -5.16 4.51 20.09
C LYS A 90 -3.96 5.43 19.97
N ASP A 91 -3.65 5.86 18.75
CA ASP A 91 -2.48 6.69 18.50
C ASP A 91 -2.59 7.62 17.30
N THR A 92 -1.82 8.69 17.28
CA THR A 92 -1.78 9.66 16.18
C THR A 92 -0.34 10.01 15.83
N ARG A 93 -0.07 10.14 14.54
CA ARG A 93 1.24 10.54 14.03
C ARG A 93 1.07 11.56 12.92
N ARG A 94 1.68 12.73 13.06
CA ARG A 94 1.74 13.74 11.99
C ARG A 94 2.66 13.23 10.87
N ILE A 95 2.18 13.33 9.63
CA ILE A 95 2.93 12.92 8.42
C ILE A 95 3.09 14.05 7.41
N GLY A 96 2.55 15.23 7.71
CA GLY A 96 2.65 16.43 6.87
C GLY A 96 1.82 17.57 7.46
N ASP A 97 1.65 18.63 6.68
CA ASP A 97 0.83 19.77 7.09
C ASP A 97 -0.65 19.40 7.09
N LEU A 98 -1.28 19.60 8.25
CA LEU A 98 -2.66 19.22 8.51
C LEU A 98 -2.97 17.74 8.18
N LYS A 99 -1.95 16.88 8.17
CA LYS A 99 -2.05 15.49 7.73
C LYS A 99 -1.54 14.53 8.79
N TYR A 100 -2.40 13.60 9.17
CA TYR A 100 -2.18 12.67 10.27
C TYR A 100 -2.52 11.23 9.87
N VAL A 101 -1.70 10.29 10.33
CA VAL A 101 -2.10 8.89 10.46
C VAL A 101 -2.75 8.74 11.83
N VAL A 102 -3.97 8.25 11.85
CA VAL A 102 -4.75 8.02 13.07
C VAL A 102 -4.99 6.53 13.19
N LYS A 103 -4.49 5.93 14.27
CA LYS A 103 -4.67 4.52 14.58
C LYS A 103 -5.86 4.36 15.51
N MET A 104 -6.92 3.76 14.99
CA MET A 104 -8.12 3.48 15.78
C MET A 104 -7.86 2.35 16.78
N LYS A 105 -8.58 2.37 17.91
CA LYS A 105 -8.50 1.32 18.93
C LYS A 105 -8.99 -0.01 18.35
N THR A 106 -10.07 0.01 17.59
CA THR A 106 -10.66 -1.17 16.96
C THR A 106 -10.87 -0.99 15.45
N ILE A 107 -11.06 -2.12 14.74
CA ILE A 107 -11.40 -2.09 13.32
C ILE A 107 -12.85 -1.62 13.08
N THR A 108 -13.73 -1.84 14.06
CA THR A 108 -15.13 -1.37 14.04
C THR A 108 -15.19 0.14 14.06
N ASP A 109 -14.40 0.80 14.93
CA ASP A 109 -14.28 2.27 14.95
C ASP A 109 -13.89 2.83 13.58
N LYS A 110 -12.86 2.22 12.95
CA LYS A 110 -12.43 2.59 11.60
C LYS A 110 -13.57 2.42 10.59
N ARG A 111 -14.30 1.30 10.63
CA ARG A 111 -15.41 1.03 9.70
C ARG A 111 -16.54 2.04 9.85
N GLU A 112 -16.87 2.43 11.08
CA GLU A 112 -17.91 3.44 11.34
C GLU A 112 -17.53 4.82 10.79
N ILE A 113 -16.29 5.26 11.02
CA ILE A 113 -15.76 6.49 10.42
C ILE A 113 -15.84 6.41 8.89
N MET A 114 -15.35 5.31 8.31
CA MET A 114 -15.30 5.15 6.85
C MET A 114 -16.69 5.08 6.21
N LYS A 115 -17.70 4.57 6.92
CA LYS A 115 -19.11 4.56 6.49
C LYS A 115 -19.71 5.96 6.52
N ASN A 116 -19.41 6.75 7.55
CA ASN A 116 -19.99 8.08 7.76
C ASN A 116 -19.20 9.22 7.10
N LYS A 117 -17.99 8.97 6.57
CA LYS A 117 -17.14 10.00 5.97
C LYS A 117 -17.79 10.78 4.81
N CYS A 118 -18.88 10.29 4.22
CA CYS A 118 -19.65 11.05 3.22
C CYS A 118 -20.23 12.35 3.80
N LYS A 119 -20.50 12.40 5.12
CA LYS A 119 -20.96 13.59 5.85
C LYS A 119 -19.94 14.72 5.85
N LEU A 120 -18.65 14.43 5.62
CA LEU A 120 -17.61 15.45 5.47
C LEU A 120 -17.90 16.46 4.35
N ARG A 121 -18.72 16.07 3.36
CA ARG A 121 -19.17 16.99 2.29
C ARG A 121 -20.05 18.13 2.80
N GLN A 122 -20.66 17.98 3.97
CA GLN A 122 -21.58 18.94 4.58
C GLN A 122 -20.87 19.88 5.57
N VAL A 123 -19.63 19.58 5.94
CA VAL A 123 -18.85 20.37 6.89
C VAL A 123 -18.50 21.70 6.23
N LYS A 124 -19.15 22.78 6.69
CA LYS A 124 -18.95 24.13 6.14
C LYS A 124 -17.53 24.62 6.47
N ASN A 125 -16.90 25.28 5.50
CA ASN A 125 -15.62 26.00 5.66
C ASN A 125 -14.39 25.15 6.05
N LYS A 126 -14.46 23.81 5.98
CA LYS A 126 -13.30 22.93 6.20
C LYS A 126 -13.24 21.83 5.14
N ILE A 127 -12.18 21.86 4.33
CA ILE A 127 -11.92 20.76 3.38
C ILE A 127 -11.16 19.66 4.14
N VAL A 128 -11.91 18.72 4.71
CA VAL A 128 -11.36 17.57 5.46
C VAL A 128 -11.54 16.29 4.66
N TYR A 129 -10.48 15.49 4.56
CA TYR A 129 -10.51 14.19 3.90
C TYR A 129 -10.11 13.07 4.85
N ILE A 130 -10.86 11.95 4.79
CA ILE A 130 -10.54 10.71 5.48
C ILE A 130 -10.40 9.57 4.48
N ASN A 131 -9.24 8.92 4.52
CA ASN A 131 -8.91 7.77 3.69
C ASN A 131 -8.33 6.63 4.55
N GLU A 132 -8.28 5.42 4.00
CA GLU A 132 -7.55 4.33 4.66
C GLU A 132 -6.05 4.51 4.47
N GLU A 133 -5.25 4.07 5.44
CA GLU A 133 -3.81 3.93 5.23
C GLU A 133 -3.53 2.66 4.44
N LEU A 134 -3.03 2.83 3.21
CA LEU A 134 -2.72 1.75 2.29
C LEU A 134 -1.24 1.34 2.38
N THR A 135 -0.92 0.07 2.09
CA THR A 135 0.46 -0.37 1.86
C THR A 135 1.04 0.26 0.60
N GLU A 136 2.35 0.10 0.35
CA GLU A 136 2.94 0.60 -0.89
C GLU A 136 2.33 -0.08 -2.12
N LYS A 137 2.13 -1.40 -2.07
CA LYS A 137 1.50 -2.16 -3.16
C LYS A 137 0.06 -1.72 -3.39
N GLU A 138 -0.72 -1.57 -2.32
CA GLU A 138 -2.10 -1.07 -2.40
C GLU A 138 -2.17 0.37 -2.95
N ARG A 139 -1.23 1.25 -2.56
CA ARG A 139 -1.14 2.61 -3.12
C ARG A 139 -0.88 2.60 -4.63
N LYS A 140 0.01 1.72 -5.11
CA LYS A 140 0.29 1.57 -6.55
C LYS A 140 -0.96 1.12 -7.30
N ILE A 141 -1.66 0.11 -6.79
CA ILE A 141 -2.93 -0.38 -7.38
C ILE A 141 -3.98 0.73 -7.36
N GLN A 142 -4.13 1.44 -6.23
CA GLN A 142 -5.10 2.52 -6.10
C GLN A 142 -4.82 3.70 -7.02
N LYS A 143 -3.54 3.97 -7.34
CA LYS A 143 -3.14 4.98 -8.32
C LYS A 143 -3.61 4.58 -9.72
N ILE A 144 -3.31 3.36 -10.15
CA ILE A 144 -3.74 2.82 -11.44
C ILE A 144 -5.28 2.88 -11.56
N VAL A 145 -6.00 2.40 -10.54
CA VAL A 145 -7.47 2.46 -10.48
C VAL A 145 -8.00 3.88 -10.66
N LYS A 146 -7.34 4.89 -10.07
CA LYS A 146 -7.77 6.29 -10.21
C LYS A 146 -7.46 6.86 -11.59
N GLU A 147 -6.31 6.51 -12.17
CA GLU A 147 -5.93 6.94 -13.52
C GLU A 147 -6.89 6.36 -14.55
N THR A 148 -7.13 5.04 -14.50
CA THR A 148 -8.12 4.38 -15.37
C THR A 148 -9.52 4.93 -15.17
N ALA A 149 -9.95 5.17 -13.91
CA ALA A 149 -11.24 5.80 -13.65
C ALA A 149 -11.39 7.17 -14.32
N ALA A 150 -10.34 7.99 -14.28
CA ALA A 150 -10.36 9.32 -14.90
C ALA A 150 -10.44 9.24 -16.43
N GLU A 151 -9.75 8.28 -17.05
CA GLU A 151 -9.85 8.02 -18.49
C GLU A 151 -11.25 7.56 -18.90
N GLU A 152 -11.87 6.68 -18.12
CA GLU A 152 -13.21 6.16 -18.41
C GLU A 152 -14.29 7.22 -18.20
N ILE A 153 -14.14 8.09 -17.20
CA ILE A 153 -15.03 9.26 -17.04
C ILE A 153 -14.94 10.19 -18.25
N LYS A 154 -13.74 10.40 -18.82
CA LYS A 154 -13.58 11.20 -20.05
C LYS A 154 -14.26 10.59 -21.28
N LYS A 155 -14.54 9.30 -21.26
CA LYS A 155 -15.28 8.57 -22.30
C LYS A 155 -16.78 8.49 -22.00
N ASP A 156 -17.27 9.29 -21.05
CA ASP A 156 -18.66 9.31 -20.56
C ASP A 156 -19.16 7.99 -19.97
N ASN A 157 -18.25 7.11 -19.52
CA ASN A 157 -18.62 5.88 -18.84
C ASN A 157 -18.99 6.13 -17.38
N LYS A 158 -19.93 5.32 -16.86
CA LYS A 158 -20.34 5.36 -15.45
C LYS A 158 -19.34 4.61 -14.60
N VAL A 159 -18.56 5.36 -13.81
CA VAL A 159 -17.49 4.80 -12.99
C VAL A 159 -17.82 4.84 -11.50
N ARG A 160 -17.53 3.74 -10.79
CA ARG A 160 -17.52 3.67 -9.32
C ARG A 160 -16.20 3.08 -8.81
N ILE A 161 -15.55 3.79 -7.89
CA ILE A 161 -14.30 3.34 -7.26
C ILE A 161 -14.63 2.77 -5.87
N GLY A 162 -14.32 1.50 -5.66
CA GLY A 162 -14.27 0.85 -4.35
C GLY A 162 -12.84 0.73 -3.83
N HIS A 163 -12.65 0.10 -2.67
CA HIS A 163 -11.32 -0.23 -2.17
C HIS A 163 -10.60 -1.17 -3.14
N MET A 164 -9.55 -0.68 -3.81
CA MET A 164 -8.79 -1.40 -4.85
C MET A 164 -9.63 -1.98 -6.00
N LYS A 165 -10.86 -1.51 -6.19
CA LYS A 165 -11.79 -2.01 -7.20
C LYS A 165 -12.28 -0.86 -8.04
N LEU A 166 -12.41 -1.09 -9.33
CA LEU A 166 -13.00 -0.17 -10.28
C LEU A 166 -14.19 -0.86 -10.94
N ASN A 167 -15.34 -0.20 -10.96
CA ASN A 167 -16.54 -0.66 -11.65
C ASN A 167 -16.87 0.34 -12.76
N ILE A 168 -16.97 -0.15 -13.99
CA ILE A 168 -17.25 0.63 -15.20
C ILE A 168 -18.53 0.06 -15.79
N ASN A 169 -19.57 0.88 -15.91
CA ASN A 169 -20.87 0.50 -16.47
C ASN A 169 -21.51 -0.74 -15.83
N GLY A 170 -21.22 -1.01 -14.56
CA GLY A 170 -21.73 -2.18 -13.83
C GLY A 170 -20.76 -3.35 -13.76
N GLU A 171 -19.70 -3.38 -14.55
CA GLU A 171 -18.71 -4.46 -14.57
C GLU A 171 -17.43 -4.10 -13.81
N TYR A 172 -16.84 -5.07 -13.10
CA TYR A 172 -15.57 -4.85 -12.41
C TYR A 172 -14.40 -4.93 -13.39
N TRP A 173 -13.62 -3.87 -13.44
CA TRP A 173 -12.37 -3.79 -14.18
C TRP A 173 -11.35 -4.77 -13.57
N LYS A 174 -10.68 -5.53 -14.43
CA LYS A 174 -9.71 -6.58 -14.07
C LYS A 174 -8.29 -6.04 -14.01
#